data_AF-A0AAW7ZCQ0-F1
#
_entry.id   AF-A0AAW7ZCQ0-F1
#
_cell.length_a   1.000
_cell.length_b   1.000
_cell.length_c   1.000
_cell.angle_alpha   90.00
_cell.angle_beta   90.00
_cell.angle_gamma   90.00
#
_symmetry.space_group_name_H-M   'P 1'
#
loop_
_entity.id
_entity.type
_entity.pdbx_description
1 polymer ?
#
loop_
_entity_poly.entity_id
_entity_poly.type
_entity_poly.pdbx_seq_one_letter_code
_entity_poly.pdbx_strand_id
1 'polypeptide(L)'
;MSLHILWIVFGLIGAIWIFWDTRNQGYTFPASFRWAIGTFLVPAAVIPLYLMQSNLKSRQKPPRGKPQDVTSEMFQRCNYCGEFYQGNPEHCPKCKRLLKED
;
A
#
# COMPACT_ATOMS: atom_id res chain seq x y z
N MET A 1 -30.18 0.33 9.98
CA MET A 1 -29.97 0.46 8.52
C MET A 1 -28.81 -0.43 8.13
N SER A 2 -28.99 -1.36 7.19
CA SER A 2 -27.92 -2.27 6.75
C SER A 2 -26.81 -1.47 6.04
N LEU A 3 -25.54 -1.84 6.27
CA LEU A 3 -24.35 -1.17 5.69
C LEU A 3 -24.44 -1.04 4.16
N HIS A 4 -25.07 -2.01 3.50
CA HIS A 4 -25.31 -2.00 2.06
C HIS A 4 -26.24 -0.86 1.61
N ILE A 5 -27.25 -0.53 2.41
CA ILE A 5 -28.19 0.56 2.09
C ILE A 5 -27.45 1.91 2.15
N LEU A 6 -26.59 2.10 3.15
CA LEU A 6 -25.77 3.31 3.25
C LEU A 6 -24.84 3.46 2.04
N TRP A 7 -24.22 2.38 1.60
CA TRP A 7 -23.36 2.38 0.40
C TRP A 7 -24.11 2.78 -0.88
N ILE A 8 -25.31 2.24 -1.08
CA ILE A 8 -26.16 2.57 -2.24
C ILE A 8 -26.59 4.04 -2.20
N VAL A 9 -26.99 4.54 -1.02
CA VAL A 9 -27.40 5.94 -0.85
C VAL A 9 -26.24 6.90 -1.11
N PHE A 10 -25.04 6.60 -0.59
CA PHE A 10 -23.84 7.40 -0.87
C PHE A 10 -23.48 7.42 -2.37
N GLY A 11 -23.58 6.28 -3.06
CA GLY A 11 -23.35 6.20 -4.50
C GLY A 11 -24.35 7.03 -5.30
N LEU A 12 -25.64 6.99 -4.93
CA LEU A 12 -26.69 7.80 -5.55
C LEU A 12 -26.47 9.30 -5.37
N ILE A 13 -26.15 9.74 -4.15
CA ILE A 13 -25.87 11.14 -3.87
C ILE A 13 -24.64 11.61 -4.67
N GLY A 14 -23.57 10.80 -4.71
CA GLY A 14 -22.38 11.09 -5.50
C GLY A 14 -22.68 11.20 -7.00
N ALA A 15 -23.50 10.31 -7.56
CA ALA A 15 -23.89 10.36 -8.97
C ALA A 15 -24.70 11.63 -9.31
N ILE A 16 -25.65 12.00 -8.46
CA ILE A 16 -26.44 13.23 -8.62
C ILE A 16 -25.52 14.46 -8.53
N TRP A 17 -24.58 14.47 -7.58
CA TRP A 17 -23.61 15.56 -7.43
C TRP A 17 -22.76 15.74 -8.69
N ILE A 18 -22.19 14.66 -9.24
CA ILE A 18 -21.36 14.71 -10.46
C ILE A 18 -22.19 15.19 -11.67
N PHE A 19 -23.44 14.73 -11.78
CA PHE A 19 -24.33 15.21 -12.83
C PHE A 19 -24.58 16.72 -12.73
N TRP A 20 -24.76 17.23 -11.51
CA TRP A 20 -24.98 18.66 -11.29
C TRP A 20 -23.70 19.49 -11.51
N ASP A 21 -22.57 19.01 -11.04
CA ASP A 21 -21.24 19.61 -11.22
C ASP A 21 -20.89 19.77 -12.70
N THR A 22 -21.08 18.70 -13.50
CA THR A 22 -20.83 18.76 -14.95
C THR A 22 -21.81 19.70 -15.66
N ARG A 23 -23.06 19.81 -15.20
CA ARG A 23 -24.02 20.80 -15.74
C ARG A 23 -23.64 22.23 -15.40
N ASN A 24 -23.16 22.49 -14.19
CA ASN A 24 -22.66 23.80 -13.78
C ASN A 24 -21.40 24.21 -14.55
N GLN A 25 -20.59 23.25 -14.97
CA GLN A 25 -19.44 23.47 -15.83
C GLN A 25 -19.81 23.66 -17.33
N GLY A 26 -21.10 23.67 -17.68
CA GLY A 26 -21.57 23.96 -19.04
C GLY A 26 -21.49 22.77 -20.00
N TYR A 27 -21.27 21.55 -19.51
CA TYR A 27 -21.23 20.36 -20.35
C TYR A 27 -22.62 20.00 -20.91
N THR A 28 -22.62 19.47 -22.14
CA THR A 28 -23.82 18.92 -22.77
C THR A 28 -24.27 17.65 -22.06
N PHE A 29 -25.58 17.35 -22.10
CA PHE A 29 -26.16 16.16 -21.46
C PHE A 29 -25.39 14.83 -21.71
N PRO A 30 -24.98 14.49 -22.95
CA PRO A 30 -24.19 13.28 -23.19
C PRO A 30 -22.78 13.33 -22.58
N ALA A 31 -22.18 14.51 -22.47
CA ALA A 31 -20.87 14.69 -21.83
C ALA A 31 -20.98 14.51 -20.31
N SER A 32 -22.00 15.07 -19.66
CA SER A 32 -22.30 14.86 -18.24
C SER A 32 -22.50 13.38 -17.91
N PHE A 33 -23.23 12.65 -18.77
CA PHE A 33 -23.46 11.22 -18.58
C PHE A 33 -22.17 10.38 -18.70
N ARG A 34 -21.30 10.70 -19.68
CA ARG A 34 -19.98 10.07 -19.81
C ARG A 34 -19.08 10.33 -18.60
N TRP A 35 -19.12 11.54 -18.04
CA TRP A 35 -18.37 11.87 -16.82
C TRP A 35 -18.87 11.10 -15.61
N ALA A 36 -20.19 11.03 -15.40
CA ALA A 36 -20.77 10.23 -14.31
C ALA A 36 -20.38 8.75 -14.43
N ILE A 37 -20.46 8.17 -15.63
CA ILE A 37 -20.04 6.78 -15.88
C ILE A 37 -18.54 6.61 -15.66
N GLY A 38 -17.72 7.54 -16.18
CA GLY A 38 -16.28 7.50 -16.08
C GLY A 38 -15.78 7.47 -14.64
N THR A 39 -16.35 8.30 -13.76
CA THR A 39 -15.94 8.37 -12.36
C THR A 39 -16.13 7.06 -11.60
N PHE A 40 -17.13 6.24 -11.97
CA PHE A 40 -17.37 4.95 -11.33
C PHE A 40 -16.71 3.77 -12.06
N LEU A 41 -16.74 3.73 -13.39
CA LEU A 41 -16.19 2.62 -14.17
C LEU A 41 -14.66 2.66 -14.29
N VAL A 42 -14.05 3.85 -14.36
CA VAL A 42 -12.59 3.96 -14.53
C VAL A 42 -11.85 3.36 -13.33
N PRO A 43 -12.16 3.70 -12.06
CA PRO A 43 -11.49 3.05 -10.92
C PRO A 43 -11.81 1.55 -10.85
N ALA A 44 -13.06 1.17 -11.12
CA ALA A 44 -13.49 -0.22 -11.08
C ALA A 44 -12.77 -1.11 -12.11
N ALA A 45 -12.36 -0.55 -13.25
CA ALA A 45 -11.60 -1.27 -14.27
C ALA A 45 -10.08 -1.12 -14.10
N VAL A 46 -9.59 0.09 -13.83
CA VAL A 46 -8.15 0.39 -13.76
C VAL A 46 -7.49 -0.30 -12.56
N ILE A 47 -8.15 -0.33 -11.39
CA ILE A 47 -7.58 -0.96 -10.20
C ILE A 47 -7.30 -2.46 -10.41
N PRO A 48 -8.26 -3.30 -10.82
CA PRO A 48 -7.99 -4.72 -11.05
C PRO A 48 -7.01 -4.94 -12.19
N LEU A 49 -7.06 -4.15 -13.26
CA LEU A 49 -6.08 -4.24 -14.36
C LEU A 49 -4.67 -3.91 -13.89
N TYR A 50 -4.50 -2.85 -13.11
CA TYR A 50 -3.21 -2.44 -12.55
C TYR A 50 -2.67 -3.49 -11.57
N LEU A 51 -3.52 -4.05 -10.71
CA LEU A 51 -3.14 -5.14 -9.81
C LEU A 51 -2.78 -6.41 -10.58
N MET A 52 -3.47 -6.74 -11.66
CA MET A 52 -3.16 -7.90 -12.49
C MET A 52 -1.80 -7.74 -13.18
N GLN A 53 -1.52 -6.55 -13.73
CA GLN A 53 -0.23 -6.22 -14.34
C GLN A 53 0.92 -6.24 -13.33
N SER A 54 0.71 -5.71 -12.12
CA SER A 54 1.75 -5.70 -11.07
C SER A 54 2.07 -7.11 -10.57
N ASN A 55 1.09 -8.01 -10.48
CA ASN A 55 1.32 -9.43 -10.16
C ASN A 55 2.07 -10.17 -11.26
N LEU A 56 1.74 -9.92 -12.53
CA LEU A 56 2.47 -10.48 -13.67
C LEU A 56 3.94 -10.03 -13.69
N LYS A 57 4.20 -8.75 -13.39
CA LYS A 57 5.56 -8.21 -13.27
C LYS A 57 6.30 -8.75 -12.03
N SER A 58 5.57 -9.10 -10.97
CA SER A 58 6.15 -9.70 -9.75
C SER A 58 6.61 -11.15 -9.94
N ARG A 59 6.09 -11.90 -10.93
CA ARG A 59 6.61 -13.24 -11.28
C ARG A 59 8.01 -13.22 -11.89
N GLN A 60 8.49 -12.05 -12.34
CA GLN A 60 9.86 -11.87 -12.83
C GLN A 60 10.82 -11.32 -11.76
N LYS A 61 10.36 -11.05 -10.53
CA LYS A 61 11.29 -10.74 -9.45
C LYS A 61 11.97 -12.05 -9.01
N PRO A 62 13.31 -12.10 -8.92
CA PRO A 62 14.00 -13.24 -8.34
C PRO A 62 13.42 -13.51 -6.94
N PRO A 63 13.45 -14.78 -6.47
CA PRO A 63 12.86 -15.18 -5.19
C PRO A 63 13.23 -14.15 -4.15
N ARG A 64 12.22 -13.54 -3.50
CA ARG A 64 12.41 -12.56 -2.42
C ARG A 64 13.49 -13.13 -1.51
N GLY A 65 14.68 -12.54 -1.59
CA GLY A 65 15.74 -12.80 -0.63
C GLY A 65 15.15 -12.63 0.74
N LYS A 66 15.59 -13.48 1.67
CA LYS A 66 15.23 -13.47 3.09
C LYS A 66 14.95 -12.05 3.58
N PRO A 67 13.90 -11.82 4.40
CA PRO A 67 13.58 -10.48 4.91
C PRO A 67 14.87 -9.82 5.39
N GLN A 68 15.24 -8.74 4.72
CA GLN A 68 16.44 -8.00 5.05
C GLN A 68 16.16 -7.34 6.39
N ASP A 69 16.70 -7.94 7.44
CA ASP A 69 16.60 -7.43 8.80
C ASP A 69 17.24 -6.04 8.77
N VAL A 70 16.44 -4.98 8.99
CA VAL A 70 16.88 -3.57 8.92
C VAL A 70 18.04 -3.27 9.88
N THR A 71 18.31 -4.18 10.82
CA THR A 71 19.43 -4.10 11.75
C THR A 71 20.76 -4.57 11.16
N SER A 72 20.80 -5.24 10.00
CA SER A 72 22.04 -5.79 9.42
C SER A 72 23.13 -4.75 9.12
N GLU A 73 22.75 -3.47 9.00
CA GLU A 73 23.67 -2.36 8.76
C GLU A 73 23.90 -1.47 10.00
N MET A 74 23.25 -1.79 11.12
CA MET A 74 23.40 -1.01 12.36
C MET A 74 24.64 -1.48 13.12
N PHE A 75 25.49 -0.53 13.51
CA PHE A 75 26.58 -0.76 14.45
C PHE A 75 26.06 -0.60 15.88
N GLN A 76 26.09 -1.68 16.64
CA GLN A 76 25.71 -1.72 18.04
C GLN A 76 26.95 -1.91 18.92
N ARG A 77 26.95 -1.32 20.11
CA ARG A 77 28.03 -1.50 21.09
C ARG A 77 27.68 -2.67 22.02
N CYS A 78 28.63 -3.54 22.30
CA CYS A 78 28.45 -4.64 23.26
C CYS A 78 28.48 -4.11 24.71
N ASN A 79 27.47 -4.45 25.51
CA ASN A 79 27.39 -4.08 26.93
C ASN A 79 28.48 -4.75 27.81
N TYR A 80 29.09 -5.84 27.34
CA TYR A 80 30.10 -6.58 28.12
C TYR A 80 31.54 -6.17 27.82
N CYS A 81 31.90 -6.01 26.54
CA CYS A 81 33.27 -5.70 26.15
C CYS A 81 33.46 -4.29 25.57
N GLY A 82 32.38 -3.53 25.34
CA GLY A 82 32.44 -2.17 24.80
C GLY A 82 32.79 -2.08 23.31
N GLU A 83 33.08 -3.21 22.66
CA GLU A 83 33.38 -3.29 21.22
C GLU A 83 32.12 -3.11 20.37
N PHE A 84 32.29 -2.54 19.18
CA PHE A 84 31.21 -2.40 18.20
C PHE A 84 31.09 -3.66 17.34
N TYR A 85 29.85 -4.08 17.10
CA TYR A 85 29.51 -5.18 16.19
C TYR A 85 28.37 -4.75 15.27
N GLN A 86 28.26 -5.44 14.14
CA GLN A 86 27.27 -5.13 13.11
C GLN A 86 26.17 -6.19 13.11
N GLY A 87 24.92 -5.74 12.91
CA GLY A 87 23.77 -6.64 12.88
C GLY A 87 23.26 -7.03 14.26
N ASN A 88 22.38 -8.04 14.29
CA ASN A 88 21.77 -8.57 15.50
C ASN A 88 22.20 -10.03 15.77
N PRO A 89 23.49 -10.31 16.06
CA PRO A 89 23.93 -11.64 16.43
C PRO A 89 23.52 -11.99 17.87
N GLU A 90 23.14 -13.24 18.11
CA GLU A 90 22.78 -13.69 19.48
C GLU A 90 23.96 -13.65 20.45
N HIS A 91 25.18 -13.77 19.92
CA HIS A 91 26.42 -13.71 20.66
C HIS A 91 27.33 -12.62 20.10
N CYS A 92 28.03 -11.89 20.97
CA CYS A 92 29.01 -10.91 20.53
C CYS A 92 30.17 -11.60 19.77
N PRO A 93 30.54 -11.15 18.56
CA PRO A 93 31.61 -11.76 17.78
C PRO A 93 33.00 -11.58 18.40
N LYS A 94 33.15 -10.65 19.35
CA LYS A 94 34.43 -10.38 20.03
C LYS A 94 34.57 -11.15 21.33
N CYS A 95 33.58 -11.05 22.22
CA CYS A 95 33.67 -11.62 23.57
C CYS A 95 32.88 -12.93 23.76
N LYS A 96 32.12 -13.37 22.75
CA LYS A 96 31.30 -14.60 22.75
C LYS A 96 30.27 -14.69 23.88
N ARG A 97 29.95 -13.56 24.52
CA ARG A 97 28.83 -13.47 25.49
C ARG A 97 27.51 -13.35 24.74
N LEU A 98 26.45 -13.92 25.32
CA LEU A 98 25.07 -13.73 24.90
C LEU A 98 24.69 -12.25 25.03
N LEU A 99 24.09 -11.69 23.96
CA LEU A 99 23.65 -10.29 23.91
C LEU A 99 22.15 -10.12 24.21
N LYS A 100 21.39 -11.23 24.19
CA LYS A 100 19.97 -11.30 24.52
C LYS A 100 19.81 -11.57 26.01
N GLU A 101 19.23 -10.61 26.71
CA GLU A 101 18.70 -10.78 28.07
C GLU A 101 17.17 -10.81 27.90
N ASP A 102 16.52 -11.85 28.41
CA ASP A 102 15.09 -12.11 28.26
C ASP A 102 14.22 -11.04 28.92
#